data_AF-A0A2C6MCZ9-F1
#
_entry.id   AF-A0A2C6MCZ9-F1
#
_cell.length_a   1.000
_cell.length_b   1.000
_cell.length_c   1.000
_cell.angle_alpha   90.00
_cell.angle_beta   90.00
_cell.angle_gamma   90.00
#
_symmetry.space_group_name_H-M   'P 1'
#
loop_
_entity.id
_entity.type
_entity.pdbx_description
1 polymer ?
#
loop_
_entity_poly.entity_id
_entity_poly.type
_entity_poly.pdbx_seq_one_letter_code
_entity_poly.pdbx_strand_id
1 'polypeptide(L)' 'MISERSERASIILTANLEFSSWTDLFENEIMVAALIDRVTFRSHMLHMNVKDSYRLEQTILNGKRG' A
#
# COMPACT_ATOMS: atom_id res chain seq x y z
N MET A 1 13.13 -1.99 11.86
CA MET A 1 12.65 -2.32 10.50
C MET A 1 12.45 -1.10 9.59
N ILE A 2 11.46 -0.21 9.80
CA ILE A 2 11.29 1.00 8.95
C ILE A 2 12.26 2.12 9.37
N SER A 3 12.37 2.43 10.67
CA SER A 3 13.30 3.46 11.17
C SER A 3 14.78 3.13 10.91
N GLU A 4 15.14 1.85 10.85
CA GLU A 4 16.53 1.43 10.53
C GLU A 4 16.87 1.55 9.05
N ARG A 5 15.86 1.59 8.18
CA ARG A 5 16.02 1.69 6.73
C ARG A 5 15.76 3.10 6.20
N SER A 6 15.08 3.94 6.98
CA SER A 6 14.92 5.37 6.72
C SER A 6 16.30 5.97 6.41
N GLU A 7 16.41 6.59 5.23
CA GLU A 7 17.62 7.22 4.69
C GLU A 7 18.80 6.29 4.35
N ARG A 8 18.69 4.97 4.58
CA ARG A 8 19.76 3.99 4.33
C ARG A 8 19.51 3.06 3.15
N ALA A 9 18.24 2.74 2.84
CA ALA A 9 17.89 1.85 1.74
C ALA A 9 16.44 2.08 1.27
N SER A 10 16.19 1.88 -0.02
CA SER A 10 14.83 1.98 -0.59
C SER A 10 13.89 0.90 -0.02
N ILE A 11 12.62 1.27 0.13
CA ILE A 11 11.53 0.40 0.58
C ILE A 11 10.41 0.47 -0.46
N ILE A 12 9.87 -0.69 -0.86
CA ILE A 12 8.64 -0.77 -1.64
C ILE A 12 7.53 -1.18 -0.67
N LEU A 13 6.47 -0.38 -0.61
CA LEU A 13 5.29 -0.65 0.20
C LEU A 13 4.07 -0.73 -0.72
N THR A 14 3.27 -1.78 -0.55
CA THR A 14 1.99 -1.94 -1.24
C THR A 14 0.88 -1.80 -0.21
N ALA A 15 -0.09 -0.93 -0.50
CA ALA A 15 -1.23 -0.65 0.35
C ALA A 15 -2.51 -0.78 -0.46
N ASN A 16 -3.50 -1.43 0.12
CA ASN A 16 -4.85 -1.59 -0.41
C ASN A 16 -5.83 -0.56 0.19
N LEU A 17 -5.37 0.26 1.12
CA LEU A 17 -6.11 1.34 1.75
C LEU A 17 -5.31 2.64 1.60
N GLU A 18 -6.03 3.75 1.41
CA GLU A 18 -5.44 5.08 1.40
C GLU A 18 -4.84 5.42 2.77
N PHE A 19 -3.78 6.24 2.79
CA PHE A 19 -3.10 6.62 4.03
C PHE A 19 -4.02 7.34 5.04
N SER A 20 -5.06 8.03 4.57
CA SER A 20 -6.10 8.63 5.43
C SER A 20 -6.77 7.59 6.32
N SER A 21 -7.13 6.44 5.74
CA SER A 21 -7.78 5.32 6.45
C SER A 21 -6.83 4.54 7.36
N TRP A 22 -5.53 4.82 7.36
CA TRP A 22 -4.59 4.12 8.24
C TRP A 22 -4.69 4.58 9.68
N THR A 23 -5.14 5.81 9.92
CA THR A 23 -5.34 6.33 11.28
C THR A 23 -6.36 5.51 12.06
N ASP A 24 -7.36 4.95 11.37
CA ASP A 24 -8.39 4.07 11.95
C ASP A 24 -7.92 2.64 12.22
N LEU A 25 -6.77 2.22 11.66
CA LEU A 25 -6.27 0.84 11.77
C LEU A 25 -5.42 0.59 13.03
N PHE A 26 -4.97 1.64 13.72
CA PHE A 26 -4.07 1.51 14.86
C PHE A 26 -4.58 2.31 16.06
N GLU A 27 -4.39 1.75 17.26
CA GLU A 27 -4.80 2.39 18.52
C GLU A 27 -4.06 3.71 18.83
N ASN A 28 -2.90 3.94 18.20
CA ASN A 28 -2.06 5.10 18.45
C ASN A 28 -1.84 5.92 17.17
N GLU A 29 -2.68 6.93 16.97
CA GLU A 29 -2.64 7.84 15.83
C GLU A 29 -1.28 8.56 15.66
N ILE A 30 -0.60 8.90 16.76
CA ILE A 30 0.71 9.59 16.73
C ILE A 30 1.75 8.69 16.08
N MET A 31 1.72 7.39 16.38
CA MET A 31 2.64 6.42 15.80
C MET A 31 2.39 6.24 14.30
N VAL A 32 1.12 6.21 13.89
CA VAL A 32 0.73 6.11 12.48
C VAL A 32 1.15 7.35 11.70
N ALA A 33 0.91 8.54 12.25
CA ALA A 33 1.31 9.78 11.62
C ALA A 33 2.83 9.83 11.40
N ALA A 34 3.62 9.46 12.42
CA ALA A 34 5.09 9.39 12.31
C ALA A 34 5.57 8.31 11.32
N LEU A 35 4.80 7.22 11.15
CA LEU A 35 5.08 6.20 10.16
C LEU A 35 4.80 6.72 8.74
N ILE A 36 3.63 7.32 8.52
CA ILE A 36 3.21 7.90 7.23
C ILE A 36 4.22 8.96 6.80
N ASP A 37 4.62 9.86 7.69
CA ASP A 37 5.64 10.89 7.42
C ASP A 37 6.95 10.26 6.88
N ARG A 38 7.45 9.22 7.56
CA ARG A 38 8.70 8.54 7.15
C ARG A 38 8.60 7.81 5.82
N VAL A 39 7.47 7.17 5.52
CA VAL A 39 7.31 6.41 4.26
C VAL A 39 6.96 7.32 3.08
N THR A 40 6.40 8.50 3.34
CA THR A 40 6.09 9.50 2.30
C THR A 40 7.28 10.42 2.00
N PHE A 41 8.20 10.60 2.96
CA PHE A 41 9.42 11.37 2.77
C PHE A 41 10.28 10.83 1.61
N ARG A 42 10.45 11.65 0.55
CA ARG A 42 11.17 11.30 -0.69
C ARG A 42 10.66 10.02 -1.37
N SER A 43 9.36 9.78 -1.29
CA SER A 43 8.72 8.62 -1.92
C SER A 43 8.19 8.92 -3.31
N HIS A 44 8.01 7.86 -4.11
CA HIS A 44 7.20 7.91 -5.32
C HIS A 44 5.92 7.12 -5.07
N MET A 45 4.78 7.78 -5.14
CA MET A 45 3.48 7.13 -4.96
C MET A 45 2.93 6.69 -6.32
N LEU A 46 2.65 5.39 -6.46
CA LEU A 46 2.03 4.81 -7.65
C LEU A 46 0.59 4.42 -7.31
N HIS A 47 -0.38 5.13 -7.89
CA HIS A 47 -1.80 4.83 -7.70
C HIS A 47 -2.18 3.64 -8.58
N MET A 48 -2.32 2.47 -7.96
CA MET A 48 -2.65 1.21 -8.64
C MET A 48 -4.17 1.05 -8.84
N ASN A 49 -4.83 2.11 -9.30
CA ASN A 49 -6.27 2.11 -9.58
C ASN A 49 -6.54 1.34 -10.87
N VAL A 50 -6.84 0.05 -10.74
CA VAL A 50 -7.25 -0.81 -11.85
C VAL A 50 -8.76 -1.01 -11.81
N LYS A 51 -9.40 -0.98 -12.98
CA LYS A 51 -10.86 -1.16 -13.10
C LYS A 51 -11.28 -2.56 -12.67
N ASP A 52 -10.54 -3.56 -13.10
CA ASP A 52 -10.81 -4.97 -12.86
C ASP A 52 -9.61 -5.63 -12.18
N SER A 53 -9.88 -6.53 -11.24
CA SER A 53 -8.82 -7.30 -10.59
C SER A 53 -8.28 -8.33 -11.58
N TYR A 54 -6.95 -8.42 -11.72
CA TYR A 54 -6.31 -9.49 -12.52
C TYR A 54 -6.81 -10.89 -12.15
N ARG A 55 -7.07 -11.13 -10.85
CA ARG A 55 -7.61 -12.42 -10.36
C ARG A 55 -9.02 -12.67 -10.90
N LEU A 56 -9.86 -11.64 -10.96
CA LEU A 56 -11.21 -11.73 -11.50
C LEU A 56 -11.19 -12.05 -13.00
N GLU A 57 -10.35 -11.36 -13.76
CA GLU A 57 -10.18 -11.62 -15.19
C GLU A 57 -9.75 -13.08 -15.46
N GLN A 58 -8.80 -13.59 -14.68
CA GLN A 58 -8.35 -14.99 -14.78
C GLN A 58 -9.49 -15.98 -14.50
N THR A 59 -10.31 -15.74 -13.46
CA THR A 59 -11.48 -16.58 -13.18
C THR A 59 -12.48 -16.56 -14.32
N ILE A 60 -12.79 -15.40 -14.88
CA ILE A 60 -13.71 -15.26 -16.03
C ILE A 60 -13.16 -15.98 -17.27
N LEU A 61 -11.87 -15.82 -17.57
CA LEU A 61 -11.22 -16.45 -18.72
C LEU A 61 -11.23 -17.99 -18.62
N ASN A 62 -10.99 -18.53 -17.43
CA ASN A 62 -11.01 -19.97 -17.20
C ASN A 62 -12.43 -20.55 -17.22
N GLY A 63 -13.42 -19.81 -16.71
CA GLY A 63 -14.83 -20.20 -16.79
C GLY A 63 -15.40 -20.22 -18.21
N LYS A 64 -14.89 -19.40 -19.12
CA LYS A 64 -15.28 -19.39 -20.55
C LYS A 64 -14.69 -20.54 -21.37
N ARG A 65 -13.70 -21.26 -20.83
CA ARG A 65 -13.07 -22.42 -21.49
C ARG A 65 -13.70 -23.76 -21.11
N GLY A 66 -14.57 -23.78 -20.10
CA GLY A 66 -15.32 -24.95 -19.65
C GLY A 66 -16.66 -25.11 -20.34
#